data_AF-A0A2P5L384-F1
#
_entry.id   AF-A0A2P5L384-F1
#
_cell.length_a   1.000
_cell.length_b   1.000
_cell.length_c   1.000
_cell.angle_alpha   90.00
_cell.angle_beta   90.00
_cell.angle_gamma   90.00
#
_symmetry.space_group_name_H-M   'P 1'
#
loop_
_entity.id
_entity.type
_entity.pdbx_description
1 polymer ?
#
loop_
_entity_poly.entity_id
_entity_poly.type
_entity_poly.pdbx_seq_one_letter_code
_entity_poly.pdbx_strand_id
1 'polypeptide(L)'
;TPAQRYYFIAGWLPWFSDALALLFTITSLLMTGTIGYEWYDSFVKADGDKLLSSELPVNAFLLPTIGIFSFKVLRGLWLYQVRVPCSFWHSLGAALSGLALTHTVAKGTIQGLFTKGKPFMRTPKYEKNSPLLAGLLVIREELLILLALLVGIGFMMSLDHFDNLSGKLWIAVLSVEAVPYAAAFFILLISVAPSYFSTKNAEEQDDL
;
A
#
# COMPACT_ATOMS: atom_id res chain seq x y z
N THR A 1 -25.52 -4.68 25.71
CA THR A 1 -26.77 -4.16 25.10
C THR A 1 -26.66 -4.14 23.57
N PRO A 2 -27.74 -3.96 22.78
CA PRO A 2 -27.67 -3.86 21.32
C PRO A 2 -26.70 -2.78 20.82
N ALA A 3 -26.62 -1.64 21.51
CA ALA A 3 -25.67 -0.57 21.20
C ALA A 3 -24.20 -1.02 21.30
N GLN A 4 -23.85 -1.82 22.31
CA GLN A 4 -22.50 -2.37 22.45
C GLN A 4 -22.16 -3.32 21.30
N ARG A 5 -23.11 -4.14 20.82
CA ARG A 5 -22.90 -5.01 19.65
C ARG A 5 -22.70 -4.18 18.38
N TYR A 6 -23.45 -3.09 18.21
CA TYR A 6 -23.27 -2.18 17.09
C TYR A 6 -21.88 -1.55 17.08
N TYR A 7 -21.43 -0.95 18.20
CA TYR A 7 -20.09 -0.35 18.27
C TYR A 7 -18.97 -1.38 18.10
N PHE A 8 -19.17 -2.61 18.60
CA PHE A 8 -18.24 -3.70 18.36
C PHE A 8 -18.11 -4.01 16.86
N ILE A 9 -19.21 -4.23 16.14
CA ILE A 9 -19.16 -4.53 14.70
C ILE A 9 -18.63 -3.33 13.90
N ALA A 10 -19.12 -2.11 14.20
CA ALA A 10 -18.72 -0.91 13.49
C ALA A 10 -17.22 -0.62 13.63
N GLY A 11 -16.61 -0.91 14.79
CA GLY A 11 -15.17 -0.78 15.01
C GLY A 11 -14.32 -1.75 14.20
N TRP A 12 -14.87 -2.89 13.78
CA TRP A 12 -14.17 -3.89 12.97
C TRP A 12 -14.21 -3.60 11.46
N LEU A 13 -15.20 -2.84 10.99
CA LEU A 13 -15.38 -2.57 9.55
C LEU A 13 -14.14 -1.96 8.87
N PRO A 14 -13.40 -1.01 9.47
CA PRO A 14 -12.18 -0.48 8.86
C PRO A 14 -11.11 -1.56 8.61
N TRP A 15 -10.96 -2.51 9.54
CA TRP A 15 -9.97 -3.59 9.40
C TRP A 15 -10.33 -4.55 8.27
N PHE A 16 -11.63 -4.90 8.13
CA PHE A 16 -12.11 -5.66 6.98
C PHE A 16 -11.94 -4.89 5.66
N SER A 17 -12.13 -3.57 5.67
CA SER A 17 -11.88 -2.73 4.50
C SER A 17 -10.42 -2.79 4.06
N ASP A 18 -9.47 -2.76 5.00
CA ASP A 18 -8.05 -2.86 4.67
C ASP A 18 -7.69 -4.28 4.17
N ALA A 19 -8.28 -5.32 4.76
CA ALA A 19 -8.15 -6.71 4.28
C ALA A 19 -8.66 -6.90 2.83
N LEU A 20 -9.82 -6.33 2.52
CA LEU A 20 -10.38 -6.37 1.17
C LEU A 20 -9.54 -5.57 0.18
N ALA A 21 -9.00 -4.41 0.60
CA ALA A 21 -8.08 -3.63 -0.22
C ALA A 21 -6.83 -4.43 -0.58
N LEU A 22 -6.24 -5.18 0.37
CA LEU A 22 -5.10 -6.06 0.08
C LEU A 22 -5.44 -7.16 -0.92
N LEU A 23 -6.61 -7.79 -0.80
CA LEU A 23 -7.07 -8.79 -1.78
C LEU A 23 -7.24 -8.17 -3.17
N PHE A 24 -7.76 -6.94 -3.23
CA PHE A 24 -7.90 -6.19 -4.47
C PHE A 24 -6.53 -5.90 -5.08
N THR A 25 -5.56 -5.39 -4.30
CA THR A 25 -4.17 -5.18 -4.77
C THR A 25 -3.52 -6.44 -5.31
N ILE A 26 -3.66 -7.58 -4.61
CA ILE A 26 -3.10 -8.85 -5.09
C ILE A 26 -3.76 -9.25 -6.42
N THR A 27 -5.07 -9.08 -6.53
CA THR A 27 -5.81 -9.39 -7.77
C THR A 27 -5.40 -8.46 -8.91
N SER A 28 -5.25 -7.17 -8.66
CA SER A 28 -4.78 -6.15 -9.62
C SER A 28 -3.37 -6.48 -10.14
N LEU A 29 -2.47 -6.90 -9.24
CA LEU A 29 -1.12 -7.35 -9.62
C LEU A 29 -1.14 -8.64 -10.43
N LEU A 30 -1.95 -9.63 -10.04
CA LEU A 30 -2.09 -10.88 -10.81
C LEU A 30 -2.61 -10.61 -12.22
N MET A 31 -3.62 -9.73 -12.35
CA MET A 31 -4.20 -9.36 -13.64
C MET A 31 -3.22 -8.54 -14.50
N THR A 32 -2.48 -7.62 -13.90
CA THR A 32 -1.40 -6.92 -14.62
C THR A 32 -0.29 -7.89 -15.05
N GLY A 33 -0.03 -8.93 -14.23
CA GLY A 33 0.90 -10.01 -14.55
C GLY A 33 0.44 -10.90 -15.71
N THR A 34 -0.86 -11.20 -15.82
CA THR A 34 -1.40 -11.95 -16.97
C THR A 34 -1.31 -11.13 -18.26
N ILE A 35 -1.58 -9.82 -18.20
CA ILE A 35 -1.34 -8.91 -19.34
C ILE A 35 0.15 -8.92 -19.73
N GLY A 36 1.05 -8.87 -18.74
CA GLY A 36 2.49 -8.99 -18.95
C GLY A 36 2.92 -10.28 -19.62
N TYR A 37 2.32 -11.40 -19.22
CA TYR A 37 2.58 -12.70 -19.83
C TYR A 37 2.08 -12.78 -21.27
N GLU A 38 0.86 -12.30 -21.55
CA GLU A 38 0.30 -12.22 -22.91
C GLU A 38 1.16 -11.34 -23.82
N TRP A 39 1.60 -10.18 -23.31
CA TRP A 39 2.51 -9.28 -24.03
C TRP A 39 3.86 -9.95 -24.33
N TYR A 40 4.46 -10.63 -23.34
CA TYR A 40 5.72 -11.35 -23.53
C TYR A 40 5.58 -12.49 -24.56
N ASP A 41 4.50 -13.27 -24.49
CA ASP A 41 4.25 -14.37 -25.42
C ASP A 41 4.07 -13.87 -26.86
N SER A 42 3.32 -12.77 -27.03
CA SER A 42 3.15 -12.07 -28.31
C SER A 42 4.48 -11.57 -28.88
N PHE A 43 5.29 -10.91 -28.02
CA PHE A 43 6.60 -10.39 -28.41
C PHE A 43 7.57 -11.49 -28.83
N VAL A 44 7.60 -12.62 -28.12
CA VAL A 44 8.52 -13.74 -28.40
C VAL A 44 8.09 -14.55 -29.61
N LYS A 45 6.78 -14.80 -29.79
CA LYS A 45 6.28 -15.64 -30.89
C LYS A 45 6.14 -14.90 -32.22
N ALA A 46 6.32 -13.58 -32.24
CA ALA A 46 6.18 -12.74 -33.44
C ALA A 46 4.83 -12.91 -34.17
N ASP A 47 3.81 -13.43 -33.48
CA ASP A 47 2.43 -13.45 -33.95
C ASP A 47 1.81 -12.07 -33.63
N GLY A 48 2.07 -11.13 -34.54
CA GLY A 48 1.71 -9.72 -34.40
C GLY A 48 0.26 -9.48 -33.95
N ASP A 49 0.12 -8.59 -32.96
CA ASP A 49 -1.11 -7.95 -32.45
C ASP A 49 -2.27 -8.84 -31.98
N LYS A 50 -2.20 -10.17 -32.14
CA LYS A 50 -3.38 -11.02 -32.00
C LYS A 50 -3.63 -11.58 -30.60
N LEU A 51 -2.75 -11.32 -29.64
CA LEU A 51 -2.70 -12.04 -28.36
C LEU A 51 -3.07 -11.25 -27.10
N LEU A 52 -3.21 -9.92 -27.18
CA LEU A 52 -3.76 -9.13 -26.06
C LEU A 52 -5.29 -9.23 -26.07
N SER A 53 -5.79 -10.37 -25.58
CA SER A 53 -7.23 -10.61 -25.39
C SER A 53 -7.70 -10.23 -23.99
N SER A 54 -6.78 -9.96 -23.06
CA SER A 54 -7.13 -9.48 -21.72
C SER A 54 -7.80 -8.10 -21.78
N GLU A 55 -9.12 -8.10 -21.59
CA GLU A 55 -9.89 -6.87 -21.40
C GLU A 55 -9.75 -6.39 -19.95
N LEU A 56 -9.47 -5.09 -19.79
CA LEU A 56 -9.49 -4.45 -18.48
C LEU A 56 -10.90 -4.49 -17.88
N PRO A 57 -11.04 -4.54 -16.54
CA PRO A 57 -12.36 -4.48 -15.92
C PRO A 57 -13.14 -3.25 -16.38
N VAL A 58 -14.45 -3.40 -16.56
CA VAL A 58 -15.29 -2.31 -17.06
C VAL A 58 -15.11 -1.04 -16.20
N ASN A 59 -15.02 0.11 -16.86
CA ASN A 59 -14.72 1.41 -16.25
C ASN A 59 -15.64 1.75 -15.05
N ALA A 60 -16.87 1.24 -15.06
CA ALA A 60 -17.83 1.37 -13.98
C ALA A 60 -17.36 0.74 -12.65
N PHE A 61 -16.48 -0.26 -12.67
CA PHE A 61 -15.87 -0.86 -11.47
C PHE A 61 -14.58 -0.16 -11.04
N LEU A 62 -13.85 0.50 -11.95
CA LEU A 62 -12.60 1.19 -11.64
C LEU A 62 -12.84 2.53 -10.91
N LEU A 63 -13.88 3.27 -11.33
CA LEU A 63 -14.21 4.58 -10.77
C LEU A 63 -14.54 4.52 -9.27
N PRO A 64 -15.35 3.57 -8.76
CA PRO A 64 -15.59 3.43 -7.33
C PRO A 64 -14.31 3.21 -6.52
N THR A 65 -13.35 2.42 -7.01
CA THR A 65 -12.09 2.17 -6.29
C THR A 65 -11.32 3.46 -6.07
N ILE A 66 -11.12 4.25 -7.13
CA ILE A 66 -10.44 5.55 -7.06
C ILE A 66 -11.24 6.52 -6.18
N GLY A 67 -12.56 6.57 -6.37
CA GLY A 67 -13.45 7.48 -5.67
C GLY A 67 -13.51 7.20 -4.16
N ILE A 68 -13.68 5.94 -3.76
CA ILE A 68 -13.73 5.53 -2.35
C ILE A 68 -12.40 5.81 -1.65
N PHE A 69 -11.27 5.52 -2.29
CA PHE A 69 -9.97 5.84 -1.72
C PHE A 69 -9.77 7.35 -1.56
N SER A 70 -10.06 8.12 -2.61
CA SER A 70 -9.95 9.58 -2.57
C SER A 70 -10.84 10.16 -1.49
N PHE A 71 -12.07 9.68 -1.39
CA PHE A 71 -13.00 10.06 -0.32
C PHE A 71 -12.49 9.66 1.06
N LYS A 72 -11.91 8.46 1.24
CA LYS A 72 -11.29 8.01 2.49
C LYS A 72 -10.19 8.98 2.95
N VAL A 73 -9.30 9.37 2.04
CA VAL A 73 -8.20 10.31 2.34
C VAL A 73 -8.73 11.71 2.66
N LEU A 74 -9.58 12.27 1.80
CA LEU A 74 -10.13 13.62 1.97
C LEU A 74 -10.94 13.74 3.26
N ARG A 75 -11.84 12.78 3.50
CA ARG A 75 -12.64 12.73 4.73
C ARG A 75 -11.75 12.57 5.96
N GLY A 76 -10.71 11.74 5.87
CA GLY A 76 -9.75 11.55 6.95
C GLY A 76 -9.06 12.86 7.34
N LEU A 77 -8.47 13.55 6.35
CA LEU A 77 -7.80 14.84 6.57
C LEU A 77 -8.76 15.91 7.09
N TRP A 78 -9.94 16.02 6.49
CA TRP A 78 -10.95 17.00 6.88
C TRP A 78 -11.43 16.78 8.31
N LEU A 79 -11.80 15.55 8.67
CA LEU A 79 -12.30 15.24 10.01
C LEU A 79 -11.21 15.43 11.07
N TYR A 80 -9.95 15.11 10.74
CA TYR A 80 -8.83 15.30 11.65
C TYR A 80 -8.59 16.80 11.93
N GLN A 81 -8.64 17.65 10.91
CA GLN A 81 -8.54 19.11 11.07
C GLN A 81 -9.69 19.70 11.88
N VAL A 82 -10.91 19.21 11.70
CA VAL A 82 -12.09 19.73 12.40
C VAL A 82 -12.17 19.24 13.85
N ARG A 83 -11.70 18.02 14.15
CA ARG A 83 -11.86 17.39 15.47
C ARG A 83 -10.63 17.47 16.35
N VAL A 84 -9.45 17.69 15.79
CA VAL A 84 -8.19 17.74 16.54
C VAL A 84 -7.50 19.09 16.28
N PRO A 85 -7.21 19.89 17.32
CA PRO A 85 -6.47 21.14 17.17
C PRO A 85 -5.01 20.83 16.82
N CYS A 86 -4.72 20.71 15.53
CA CYS A 86 -3.39 20.35 15.03
C CYS A 86 -3.12 21.05 13.69
N SER A 87 -1.83 21.26 13.39
CA SER A 87 -1.42 21.80 12.10
C SER A 87 -1.76 20.82 10.97
N PHE A 88 -1.89 21.35 9.74
CA PHE A 88 -2.11 20.53 8.55
C PHE A 88 -1.05 19.43 8.40
N TRP A 89 0.22 19.74 8.69
CA TRP A 89 1.33 18.78 8.63
C TRP A 89 1.21 17.65 9.65
N HIS A 90 0.72 17.91 10.86
CA HIS A 90 0.45 16.87 11.84
C HIS A 90 -0.71 15.96 11.40
N SER A 91 -1.76 16.52 10.81
CA SER A 91 -2.86 15.74 10.22
C SER A 91 -2.38 14.85 9.07
N LEU A 92 -1.54 15.39 8.18
CA LEU A 92 -0.96 14.63 7.08
C LEU A 92 -0.05 13.51 7.59
N GLY A 93 0.81 13.78 8.58
CA GLY A 93 1.66 12.77 9.21
C GLY A 93 0.86 11.67 9.91
N ALA A 94 -0.25 12.02 10.55
CA ALA A 94 -1.17 11.06 11.15
C ALA A 94 -1.86 10.20 10.09
N ALA A 95 -2.33 10.81 8.99
CA ALA A 95 -2.91 10.08 7.86
C ALA A 95 -1.89 9.14 7.21
N LEU A 96 -0.65 9.59 6.99
CA LEU A 96 0.43 8.78 6.41
C LEU A 96 0.78 7.60 7.31
N SER A 97 0.85 7.82 8.63
CA SER A 97 1.08 6.76 9.62
C SER A 97 -0.05 5.73 9.63
N GLY A 98 -1.30 6.18 9.50
CA GLY A 98 -2.46 5.29 9.36
C GLY A 98 -2.39 4.45 8.08
N LEU A 99 -2.02 5.06 6.96
CA LEU A 99 -1.87 4.37 5.67
C LEU A 99 -0.72 3.35 5.71
N ALA A 100 0.41 3.67 6.35
CA ALA A 100 1.55 2.77 6.50
C ALA A 100 1.21 1.45 7.22
N LEU A 101 0.22 1.46 8.11
CA LEU A 101 -0.19 0.28 8.89
C LEU A 101 -1.19 -0.63 8.15
N THR A 102 -1.78 -0.16 7.05
CA THR A 102 -2.89 -0.84 6.37
C THR A 102 -2.56 -2.27 5.95
N HIS A 103 -1.38 -2.52 5.36
CA HIS A 103 -0.95 -3.87 4.97
C HIS A 103 -0.84 -4.82 6.17
N THR A 104 -0.21 -4.34 7.25
CA THR A 104 -0.05 -5.12 8.48
C THR A 104 -1.41 -5.45 9.10
N VAL A 105 -2.33 -4.47 9.16
CA VAL A 105 -3.70 -4.67 9.66
C VAL A 105 -4.48 -5.63 8.76
N ALA A 106 -4.38 -5.49 7.44
CA ALA A 106 -5.02 -6.35 6.46
C ALA A 106 -4.60 -7.81 6.65
N LYS A 107 -3.29 -8.07 6.74
CA LYS A 107 -2.73 -9.39 6.97
C LYS A 107 -3.18 -9.97 8.31
N GLY A 108 -3.16 -9.15 9.37
CA GLY A 108 -3.65 -9.54 10.70
C GLY A 108 -5.13 -9.94 10.67
N THR A 109 -5.95 -9.20 9.94
CA THR A 109 -7.40 -9.44 9.81
C THR A 109 -7.70 -10.72 9.04
N ILE A 110 -7.05 -10.92 7.88
CA ILE A 110 -7.18 -12.16 7.09
C ILE A 110 -6.76 -13.36 7.95
N GLN A 111 -5.61 -13.27 8.62
CA GLN A 111 -5.12 -14.35 9.49
C GLN A 111 -6.05 -14.62 10.67
N GLY A 112 -6.64 -13.57 11.28
CA GLY A 112 -7.60 -13.70 12.36
C GLY A 112 -8.92 -14.37 11.94
N LEU A 113 -9.30 -14.26 10.67
CA LEU A 113 -10.48 -14.93 10.13
C LEU A 113 -10.28 -16.44 9.96
N PHE A 114 -9.08 -16.85 9.53
CA PHE A 114 -8.78 -18.26 9.21
C PHE A 114 -8.03 -19.01 10.31
N THR A 115 -7.43 -18.34 11.30
CA THR A 115 -6.59 -18.97 12.32
C THR A 115 -6.93 -18.46 13.72
N LYS A 116 -7.11 -19.40 14.67
CA LYS A 116 -7.32 -19.09 16.09
C LYS A 116 -6.03 -19.33 16.88
N GLY A 117 -5.80 -18.54 17.94
CA GLY A 117 -4.76 -18.82 18.93
C GLY A 117 -3.32 -18.59 18.48
N LYS A 118 -3.08 -17.65 17.55
CA LYS A 118 -1.70 -17.27 17.23
C LYS A 118 -1.01 -16.67 18.47
N PRO A 119 0.23 -17.10 18.79
CA PRO A 119 0.96 -16.53 19.91
C PRO A 119 1.31 -15.07 19.63
N PHE A 120 1.58 -14.31 20.69
CA PHE A 120 2.19 -12.99 20.56
C PHE A 120 3.56 -13.15 19.90
N MET A 121 3.63 -12.83 18.60
CA MET A 121 4.87 -12.80 17.86
C MET A 121 5.76 -11.73 18.48
N ARG A 122 6.94 -12.13 18.95
CA ARG A 122 7.94 -11.17 19.44
C ARG A 122 8.44 -10.37 18.23
N THR A 123 8.52 -9.05 18.40
CA THR A 123 9.13 -8.18 17.41
C THR A 123 10.60 -8.57 17.25
N PRO A 124 11.09 -8.81 16.01
CA PRO A 124 12.49 -9.13 15.78
C PRO A 124 13.36 -7.94 16.18
N LYS A 125 14.25 -8.13 17.15
CA LYS A 125 15.23 -7.12 17.54
C LYS A 125 16.44 -7.22 16.62
N TYR A 126 16.46 -6.42 15.57
CA TYR A 126 17.59 -6.35 14.63
C TYR A 126 18.76 -5.51 15.18
N GLU A 127 19.17 -5.75 16.44
CA GLU A 127 20.17 -4.95 17.18
C GLU A 127 21.55 -4.89 16.49
N LYS A 128 21.88 -5.89 15.65
CA LYS A 128 23.16 -5.97 14.95
C LYS A 128 23.18 -5.26 13.60
N ASN A 129 22.03 -4.87 13.05
CA ASN A 129 21.93 -4.29 11.72
C ASN A 129 21.83 -2.76 11.78
N SER A 130 22.26 -2.08 10.71
CA SER A 130 21.99 -0.64 10.55
C SER A 130 20.48 -0.37 10.67
N PRO A 131 20.06 0.73 11.34
CA PRO A 131 18.66 1.09 11.52
C PRO A 131 17.84 1.08 10.22
N LEU A 132 18.45 1.50 9.11
CA LEU A 132 17.81 1.47 7.79
C LEU A 132 17.58 0.02 7.32
N LEU A 133 18.61 -0.82 7.37
CA LEU A 133 18.50 -2.22 6.93
C LEU A 133 17.52 -3.01 7.81
N ALA A 134 17.58 -2.81 9.12
CA ALA A 134 16.62 -3.37 10.07
C ALA A 134 15.19 -2.99 9.69
N GLY A 135 14.95 -1.72 9.37
CA GLY A 135 13.66 -1.22 8.95
C GLY A 135 13.18 -1.78 7.61
N LEU A 136 14.04 -1.84 6.59
CA LEU A 136 13.71 -2.44 5.30
C LEU A 136 13.33 -3.92 5.42
N LEU A 137 13.98 -4.66 6.33
CA LEU A 137 13.63 -6.06 6.61
C LEU A 137 12.27 -6.19 7.29
N VAL A 138 11.87 -5.21 8.12
CA VAL A 138 10.54 -5.18 8.76
C VAL A 138 9.44 -4.98 7.72
N ILE A 139 9.61 -4.01 6.81
CA ILE A 139 8.60 -3.68 5.77
C ILE A 139 8.85 -4.38 4.43
N ARG A 140 9.55 -5.51 4.43
CA ARG A 140 10.01 -6.17 3.20
C ARG A 140 8.84 -6.53 2.27
N GLU A 141 7.69 -6.88 2.82
CA GLU A 141 6.54 -7.29 2.01
C GLU A 141 5.87 -6.08 1.37
N GLU A 142 5.72 -4.99 2.14
CA GLU A 142 5.21 -3.72 1.67
C GLU A 142 6.11 -3.15 0.56
N LEU A 143 7.43 -3.29 0.69
CA LEU A 143 8.37 -2.90 -0.35
C LEU A 143 8.26 -3.73 -1.62
N LEU A 144 8.13 -5.06 -1.49
CA LEU A 144 7.97 -5.94 -2.65
C LEU A 144 6.67 -5.62 -3.40
N ILE A 145 5.58 -5.34 -2.68
CA ILE A 145 4.30 -4.95 -3.28
C ILE A 145 4.41 -3.56 -3.92
N LEU A 146 5.04 -2.59 -3.25
CA LEU A 146 5.29 -1.27 -3.82
C LEU A 146 6.06 -1.36 -5.14
N LEU A 147 7.15 -2.12 -5.16
CA LEU A 147 7.95 -2.32 -6.37
C LEU A 147 7.14 -3.01 -7.47
N ALA A 148 6.38 -4.06 -7.13
CA ALA A 148 5.51 -4.73 -8.09
C ALA A 148 4.46 -3.79 -8.68
N LEU A 149 3.86 -2.92 -7.88
CA LEU A 149 2.91 -1.92 -8.34
C LEU A 149 3.56 -0.86 -9.23
N LEU A 150 4.74 -0.35 -8.86
CA LEU A 150 5.48 0.61 -9.68
C LEU A 150 5.91 0.01 -11.04
N VAL A 151 6.37 -1.23 -11.04
CA VAL A 151 6.68 -1.98 -12.27
C VAL A 151 5.42 -2.18 -13.09
N GLY A 152 4.30 -2.58 -12.48
CA GLY A 152 3.01 -2.74 -13.15
C GLY A 152 2.51 -1.44 -13.78
N ILE A 153 2.63 -0.31 -13.08
CA ILE A 153 2.30 1.03 -13.61
C ILE A 153 3.17 1.35 -14.82
N GLY A 154 4.49 1.23 -14.69
CA GLY A 154 5.42 1.51 -15.79
C GLY A 154 5.18 0.61 -17.00
N PHE A 155 4.88 -0.67 -16.75
CA PHE A 155 4.52 -1.63 -17.79
C PHE A 155 3.23 -1.21 -18.51
N MET A 156 2.16 -0.91 -17.79
CA MET A 156 0.90 -0.48 -18.40
C MET A 156 1.04 0.83 -19.19
N MET A 157 1.91 1.75 -18.75
CA MET A 157 2.23 2.98 -19.49
C MET A 157 3.01 2.73 -20.79
N SER A 158 3.71 1.60 -20.90
CA SER A 158 4.47 1.25 -22.11
C SER A 158 3.65 0.55 -23.19
N LEU A 159 2.39 0.19 -22.91
CA LEU A 159 1.52 -0.52 -23.83
C LEU A 159 0.61 0.45 -24.59
N ASP A 160 0.91 0.67 -25.89
CA ASP A 160 0.09 1.52 -26.76
C ASP A 160 -1.37 1.04 -26.85
N HIS A 161 -1.60 -0.28 -26.75
CA HIS A 161 -2.93 -0.89 -26.74
C HIS A 161 -3.84 -0.33 -25.62
N PHE A 162 -3.25 0.10 -24.51
CA PHE A 162 -3.96 0.65 -23.36
C PHE A 162 -3.87 2.18 -23.24
N ASP A 163 -3.48 2.92 -24.29
CA ASP A 163 -3.62 4.39 -24.33
C ASP A 163 -5.08 4.83 -24.60
N ASN A 164 -6.00 4.28 -23.82
CA ASN A 164 -7.41 4.63 -23.81
C ASN A 164 -7.85 4.97 -22.38
N LEU A 165 -9.13 5.37 -22.23
CA LEU A 165 -9.66 5.73 -20.92
C LEU A 165 -9.54 4.56 -19.91
N SER A 166 -9.79 3.34 -20.35
CA SER A 166 -9.74 2.15 -19.50
C SER A 166 -8.34 1.89 -18.95
N GLY A 167 -7.30 2.00 -19.79
CA GLY A 167 -5.91 1.88 -19.36
C GLY A 167 -5.49 3.00 -18.41
N LYS A 168 -5.91 4.25 -18.66
CA LYS A 168 -5.68 5.39 -17.75
C LYS A 168 -6.34 5.18 -16.40
N LEU A 169 -7.57 4.64 -16.37
CA LEU A 169 -8.26 4.29 -15.13
C LEU A 169 -7.57 3.14 -14.40
N TRP A 170 -7.06 2.13 -15.12
CA TRP A 170 -6.31 1.03 -14.52
C TRP A 170 -5.00 1.51 -13.87
N ILE A 171 -4.24 2.35 -14.58
CA ILE A 171 -3.03 2.99 -14.04
C ILE A 171 -3.38 3.82 -12.79
N ALA A 172 -4.50 4.55 -12.81
CA ALA A 172 -4.96 5.31 -11.64
C ALA A 172 -5.32 4.40 -10.46
N VAL A 173 -5.93 3.23 -10.70
CA VAL A 173 -6.20 2.22 -9.67
C VAL A 173 -4.89 1.70 -9.07
N LEU A 174 -3.93 1.25 -9.90
CA LEU A 174 -2.63 0.78 -9.42
C LEU A 174 -1.88 1.87 -8.63
N SER A 175 -1.99 3.13 -9.06
CA SER A 175 -1.39 4.28 -8.38
C SER A 175 -2.02 4.50 -7.00
N VAL A 176 -3.34 4.42 -6.90
CA VAL A 176 -4.09 4.51 -5.63
C VAL A 176 -3.69 3.37 -4.69
N GLU A 177 -3.59 2.14 -5.21
CA GLU A 177 -3.15 0.98 -4.45
C GLU A 177 -1.70 1.08 -3.97
N ALA A 178 -0.83 1.81 -4.69
CA ALA A 178 0.56 2.00 -4.30
C ALA A 178 0.73 2.96 -3.10
N VAL A 179 -0.24 3.86 -2.86
CA VAL A 179 -0.14 4.91 -1.82
C VAL A 179 0.13 4.35 -0.42
N PRO A 180 -0.57 3.31 0.09
CA PRO A 180 -0.31 2.81 1.44
C PRO A 180 1.06 2.16 1.60
N TYR A 181 1.57 1.52 0.55
CA TYR A 181 2.91 0.92 0.56
C TYR A 181 4.00 2.00 0.45
N ALA A 182 3.78 3.05 -0.35
CA ALA A 182 4.64 4.22 -0.36
C ALA A 182 4.65 4.90 1.01
N ALA A 183 3.49 5.01 1.67
CA ALA A 183 3.39 5.54 3.02
C ALA A 183 4.22 4.72 4.03
N ALA A 184 4.19 3.39 3.96
CA ALA A 184 5.02 2.53 4.79
C ALA A 184 6.52 2.80 4.59
N PHE A 185 6.95 2.97 3.34
CA PHE A 185 8.33 3.32 3.02
C PHE A 185 8.72 4.71 3.54
N PHE A 186 7.88 5.74 3.34
CA PHE A 186 8.17 7.08 3.85
C PHE A 186 8.21 7.13 5.38
N ILE A 187 7.28 6.46 6.06
CA ILE A 187 7.28 6.39 7.53
C ILE A 187 8.53 5.68 8.04
N LEU A 188 9.01 4.65 7.33
CA LEU A 188 10.30 4.04 7.66
C LEU A 188 11.44 5.06 7.59
N LEU A 189 11.55 5.80 6.47
CA LEU A 189 12.62 6.79 6.30
C LEU A 189 12.58 7.85 7.39
N ILE A 190 11.37 8.33 7.74
CA ILE A 190 11.16 9.29 8.83
C ILE A 190 11.57 8.69 10.17
N SER A 191 11.20 7.43 10.45
CA SER A 191 11.52 6.75 11.70
C SER A 191 13.02 6.50 11.87
N VAL A 192 13.75 6.34 10.77
CA VAL A 192 15.19 6.05 10.78
C VAL A 192 16.02 7.35 10.76
N ALA A 193 15.50 8.45 10.25
CA ALA A 193 16.24 9.72 10.17
C ALA A 193 16.91 10.15 11.51
N PRO A 194 16.25 10.06 12.69
CA PRO A 194 16.87 10.46 13.96
C PRO A 194 18.12 9.67 14.34
N SER A 195 18.22 8.39 13.97
CA SER A 195 19.40 7.58 14.32
C SER A 195 20.66 8.07 13.62
N TYR A 196 20.53 8.55 12.38
CA TYR A 196 21.66 9.09 11.63
C TYR A 196 22.15 10.43 12.19
N PHE A 197 21.24 11.30 12.63
CA PHE A 197 21.61 12.55 13.29
C PHE A 197 22.24 12.32 14.66
N SER A 198 21.76 11.33 15.42
CA SER A 198 22.32 10.99 16.73
C SER A 198 23.73 10.40 16.65
N THR A 199 24.01 9.55 15.65
CA THR A 199 25.36 9.00 15.45
C THR A 199 26.35 10.09 15.05
N LYS A 200 25.96 11.01 14.17
CA LYS A 200 26.84 12.11 13.73
C LYS A 200 27.25 13.02 14.89
N ASN A 201 26.30 13.35 15.78
CA ASN A 201 26.60 14.19 16.94
C ASN A 201 27.51 13.48 17.97
N ALA A 202 27.47 12.16 18.05
CA ALA A 202 28.35 11.37 18.92
C ALA A 202 29.78 11.29 18.35
N GLU A 203 29.92 11.10 17.04
CA GLU A 203 31.23 11.16 16.36
C GLU A 203 31.86 12.56 16.48
N GLU A 204 31.09 13.64 16.31
CA GLU A 204 31.57 15.02 16.52
C GLU A 204 31.96 15.34 17.98
N GLN A 205 31.51 14.55 18.97
CA GLN A 205 31.87 14.71 20.38
C GLN A 205 33.10 13.90 20.80
N ASP A 206 33.38 12.77 20.15
CA ASP A 206 34.59 11.96 20.41
C ASP A 206 35.85 12.58 19.75
N ASP A 207 35.67 13.46 18.76
CA ASP A 207 36.75 14.17 18.05
C ASP A 207 37.20 15.49 18.75
N LEU A 208 36.60 15.89 19.88
CA LEU A 208 36.91 17.09 20.69
C LEU A 208 37.63 16.75 22.01
#